data_AF-A0A350CVK4-F1
#
_entry.id   AF-A0A350CVK4-F1
#
_cell.length_a   1.000
_cell.length_b   1.000
_cell.length_c   1.000
_cell.angle_alpha   90.00
_cell.angle_beta   90.00
_cell.angle_gamma   90.00
#
_symmetry.space_group_name_H-M   'P 1'
#
loop_
_entity.id
_entity.type
_entity.pdbx_description
1 polymer ?
#
loop_
_entity_poly.entity_id
_entity_poly.type
_entity_poly.pdbx_seq_one_letter_code
_entity_poly.pdbx_strand_id
1 'polypeptide(L)' 'KVTIAQVGEIVPLGELDPEVIVTPGIFVQRVVKEAA' A
#
# COMPACT_ATOMS: atom_id res chain seq x y z
N LYS A 1 3.47 9.22 -15.71
CA LYS A 1 2.66 8.04 -15.31
C LYS A 1 2.52 8.06 -13.81
N VAL A 2 1.34 7.73 -13.25
CA VAL A 2 1.09 7.71 -11.81
C VAL A 2 0.33 6.41 -11.49
N THR A 3 0.86 5.62 -10.56
CA THR A 3 0.28 4.38 -10.04
C THR A 3 -0.38 4.67 -8.70
N ILE A 4 -1.66 4.30 -8.59
CA ILE A 4 -2.47 4.47 -7.40
C ILE A 4 -2.88 3.07 -6.92
N ALA A 5 -2.60 2.76 -5.66
CA ALA A 5 -3.03 1.51 -5.02
C ALA A 5 -4.21 1.80 -4.08
N GLN A 6 -5.31 1.07 -4.27
CA GLN A 6 -6.46 1.08 -3.39
C GLN A 6 -6.31 -0.05 -2.37
N VAL A 7 -6.56 0.26 -1.08
CA VAL A 7 -6.40 -0.67 0.04
C VAL A 7 -7.59 -0.59 0.98
N GLY A 8 -7.92 -1.71 1.65
CA GLY A 8 -8.96 -1.73 2.68
C GLY A 8 -8.51 -1.07 4.00
N GLU A 9 -7.21 -1.15 4.32
CA GLU A 9 -6.63 -0.63 5.55
C GLU A 9 -5.26 0.01 5.31
N ILE A 10 -4.92 1.01 6.12
CA ILE A 10 -3.60 1.64 6.16
C ILE A 10 -3.04 1.37 7.56
N VAL A 11 -1.90 0.68 7.61
CA VAL A 11 -1.23 0.29 8.85
C VAL A 11 0.08 1.09 9.04
N PRO A 12 0.53 1.29 10.30
CA PRO A 12 1.84 1.84 10.63
C PRO A 12 3.03 1.09 9.99
N LEU A 13 4.16 1.80 9.91
CA LEU A 13 5.40 1.24 9.40
C LEU A 13 5.92 0.12 10.32
N GLY A 14 6.27 -1.01 9.73
CA GLY A 14 6.76 -2.18 10.46
C GLY A 14 5.68 -3.17 10.91
N GLU A 15 4.39 -2.85 10.73
CA GLU A 15 3.31 -3.81 11.02
C GLU A 15 3.12 -4.85 9.91
N LEU A 16 3.55 -4.56 8.68
CA LEU A 16 3.58 -5.52 7.59
C LEU A 16 4.89 -6.31 7.60
N ASP A 17 4.79 -7.63 7.53
CA ASP A 17 5.92 -8.52 7.34
C ASP A 17 6.55 -8.30 5.95
N PRO A 18 7.85 -7.93 5.87
CA PRO A 18 8.55 -7.74 4.61
C PRO A 18 8.51 -8.96 3.67
N GLU A 19 8.44 -10.18 4.20
CA GLU A 19 8.36 -11.40 3.38
C GLU A 19 7.00 -11.57 2.67
N VAL A 20 5.98 -10.84 3.13
CA VAL A 20 4.62 -10.87 2.59
C VAL A 20 4.33 -9.68 1.66
N ILE A 21 5.27 -8.73 1.50
CA ILE A 21 5.12 -7.59 0.61
C ILE A 21 5.28 -8.02 -0.86
N VAL A 22 4.16 -8.26 -1.54
CA VAL A 22 4.16 -8.62 -2.98
C VAL A 22 4.34 -7.39 -3.88
N THR A 23 3.84 -6.22 -3.46
CA THR A 23 3.92 -4.97 -4.23
C THR A 23 4.73 -3.93 -3.45
N PRO A 24 6.03 -3.76 -3.75
CA PRO A 24 6.86 -2.77 -3.08
C PRO A 24 6.36 -1.34 -3.27
N GLY A 25 6.47 -0.53 -2.21
CA GLY A 25 6.04 0.87 -2.22
C GLY A 25 6.74 1.74 -3.26
N ILE A 26 7.92 1.34 -3.76
CA ILE A 26 8.65 2.07 -4.81
C ILE A 26 7.87 2.18 -6.13
N PHE A 27 6.95 1.24 -6.39
CA PHE A 27 6.13 1.23 -7.60
C PHE A 27 4.83 2.04 -7.46
N VAL A 28 4.48 2.43 -6.23
CA VAL A 28 3.21 3.08 -5.89
C VAL A 28 3.47 4.53 -5.48
N GLN A 29 2.81 5.50 -6.12
CA GLN A 29 2.99 6.92 -5.80
C GLN A 29 1.90 7.46 -4.89
N ARG A 30 0.72 6.83 -4.88
CA ARG A 30 -0.41 7.21 -4.02
C ARG A 30 -1.11 5.95 -3.52
N VAL A 31 -1.48 5.98 -2.24
CA VAL A 31 -2.30 4.94 -1.61
C VAL A 31 -3.62 5.59 -1.19
N VAL A 32 -4.73 4.96 -1.51
CA VAL A 32 -6.07 5.43 -1.13
C VAL A 32 -6.79 4.34 -0.36
N LYS A 33 -7.44 4.71 0.74
CA LYS A 33 -8.29 3.79 1.51
C LYS A 33 -9.66 3.71 0.84
N GLU A 34 -10.22 2.52 0.78
CA GLU A 34 -11.62 2.31 0.37
C GLU A 34 -12.57 3.16 1.23
N ALA A 35 -13.41 3.95 0.55
CA ALA A 35 -14.55 4.60 1.17
C ALA A 35 -15.72 3.61 1.08
N ALA A 36 -16.18 3.15 2.24
CA ALA A 36 -17.42 2.38 2.34
C ALA A 36 -18.62 3.21 1.85
#